data_AF-A0A1M6X2D2-F1
#
_entry.id   AF-A0A1M6X2D2-F1
#
_cell.length_a   1.000
_cell.length_b   1.000
_cell.length_c   1.000
_cell.angle_alpha   90.00
_cell.angle_beta   90.00
_cell.angle_gamma   90.00
#
_symmetry.space_group_name_H-M   'P 1'
#
loop_
_entity.id
_entity.type
_entity.pdbx_description
1 polymer ?
#
loop_
_entity_poly.entity_id
_entity_poly.type
_entity_poly.pdbx_seq_one_letter_code
_entity_poly.pdbx_strand_id
1 'polypeptide(L)' 'MNGLEPTHAFDSTATFLDCKGVAQTLGISKSQAYTLMRRKDFPLIKLSTRCYRVERGALMQWLQNFQKSD' A
#
# COMPACT_ATOMS: atom_id res chain seq x y z
N MET A 1 32.80 -3.84 23.76
CA MET A 1 31.59 -4.57 23.31
C MET A 1 30.62 -3.55 22.75
N ASN A 2 30.76 -3.18 21.47
CA ASN A 2 29.75 -2.41 20.76
C ASN A 2 29.16 -3.38 19.73
N GLY A 3 28.05 -4.02 20.10
CA GLY A 3 27.32 -4.92 19.23
C GLY A 3 26.72 -4.11 18.08
N LEU A 4 27.35 -4.21 16.92
CA LEU A 4 26.74 -3.95 15.64
C LEU A 4 25.58 -4.94 15.46
N GLU A 5 24.37 -4.49 15.73
CA GLU A 5 23.16 -5.15 15.26
C GLU A 5 22.33 -4.10 14.52
N PRO A 6 22.59 -3.82 13.23
CA PRO A 6 21.57 -3.21 12.40
C PRO A 6 20.48 -4.27 12.22
N THR A 7 19.45 -4.27 13.07
CA THR A 7 18.19 -4.98 12.80
C THR A 7 17.41 -4.32 11.66
N HIS A 8 18.10 -3.88 10.61
CA HIS A 8 17.53 -3.34 9.36
C HIS A 8 17.71 -4.35 8.22
N ALA A 9 17.66 -5.65 8.55
CA ALA A 9 17.66 -6.73 7.57
C ALA A 9 16.35 -7.49 7.69
N PHE A 10 15.25 -6.89 7.22
CA PHE A 10 14.10 -7.57 6.60
C PHE A 10 13.06 -6.52 6.19
N ASP A 11 13.37 -5.69 5.21
CA ASP A 11 12.28 -5.08 4.40
C ASP A 11 12.45 -5.49 2.94
N SER A 12 12.61 -6.80 2.74
CA SER A 12 12.36 -7.44 1.46
C SER A 12 11.04 -8.17 1.57
N THR A 13 9.95 -7.43 1.79
CA THR A 13 8.62 -8.02 1.66
C THR A 13 7.77 -7.11 0.78
N ALA A 14 7.42 -7.61 -0.40
CA ALA A 14 6.27 -7.11 -1.14
C ALA A 14 5.05 -7.26 -0.22
N THR A 15 4.79 -6.24 0.60
CA THR A 15 3.70 -6.24 1.55
C THR A 15 2.44 -5.91 0.76
N PHE A 16 1.69 -6.96 0.44
CA PHE A 16 0.35 -6.79 -0.10
C PHE A 16 -0.59 -6.33 1.02
N LEU A 17 -1.08 -5.11 0.90
CA LEU A 17 -2.05 -4.51 1.79
C LEU A 17 -3.47 -4.84 1.31
N ASP A 18 -4.30 -5.31 2.23
CA ASP A 18 -5.73 -5.36 2.03
C ASP A 18 -6.36 -3.97 2.26
N CYS A 19 -7.67 -3.83 2.07
CA CYS A 19 -8.40 -2.56 2.28
C CYS A 19 -8.14 -1.94 3.66
N LYS A 20 -8.08 -2.77 4.72
CA LYS A 20 -7.77 -2.31 6.07
C LYS A 20 -6.32 -1.84 6.16
N GLY A 21 -5.37 -2.58 5.58
CA GLY A 21 -3.97 -2.20 5.51
C GLY A 21 -3.75 -0.87 4.78
N VAL A 22 -4.45 -0.66 3.66
CA VAL A 22 -4.42 0.61 2.92
C VAL A 22 -5.03 1.76 3.73
N ALA A 23 -6.19 1.54 4.34
CA ALA A 23 -6.83 2.54 5.19
C ALA A 23 -5.92 2.98 6.34
N GLN A 24 -5.27 2.02 7.01
CA GLN A 24 -4.35 2.30 8.11
C GLN A 24 -3.05 2.95 7.63
N THR A 25 -2.54 2.56 6.45
CA THR A 25 -1.33 3.16 5.85
C THR A 25 -1.58 4.60 5.42
N LEU A 26 -2.77 4.91 4.88
CA LEU A 26 -3.15 6.27 4.48
C LEU A 26 -3.72 7.11 5.64
N GLY A 27 -4.02 6.50 6.79
CA GLY A 27 -4.70 7.18 7.90
C GLY A 27 -6.13 7.60 7.56
N ILE A 28 -6.77 6.95 6.59
CA ILE A 28 -8.12 7.28 6.12
C ILE A 28 -9.15 6.26 6.62
N SER A 29 -10.43 6.66 6.63
CA SER A 29 -11.53 5.75 6.92
C SER A 29 -11.63 4.61 5.90
N LYS A 30 -12.10 3.43 6.34
CA LYS A 30 -12.35 2.27 5.45
C LYS A 30 -13.21 2.62 4.24
N SER A 31 -14.22 3.47 4.42
CA SER A 31 -15.10 3.93 3.34
C SER A 31 -14.33 4.72 2.28
N GLN A 32 -13.44 5.61 2.71
CA GLN A 32 -12.54 6.37 1.81
C GLN A 32 -11.59 5.43 1.08
N ALA A 33 -10.98 4.48 1.81
CA ALA A 33 -10.10 3.47 1.20
C ALA A 33 -10.85 2.60 0.17
N TYR A 34 -12.10 2.24 0.44
CA TYR A 34 -12.91 1.44 -0.47
C TYR A 34 -13.29 2.20 -1.76
N THR A 35 -13.66 3.48 -1.63
CA THR A 35 -13.91 4.37 -2.78
C THR A 35 -12.63 4.55 -3.60
N LEU A 36 -11.50 4.73 -2.93
CA LEU A 36 -10.18 4.86 -3.54
C LEU A 36 -9.80 3.58 -4.31
N MET A 37 -10.00 2.41 -3.69
CA MET A 37 -9.79 1.09 -4.29
C MET A 37 -10.68 0.82 -5.51
N ARG A 38 -11.85 1.45 -5.60
CA ARG A 38 -12.74 1.36 -6.77
C ARG A 38 -12.35 2.30 -7.92
N ARG A 39 -11.40 3.23 -7.73
CA ARG A 39 -10.93 4.07 -8.83
C ARG A 39 -10.14 3.22 -9.83
N LYS A 40 -10.39 3.46 -11.12
CA LYS A 40 -9.67 2.81 -12.23
C LYS A 40 -8.17 3.12 -12.24
N ASP A 41 -7.80 4.24 -11.63
CA ASP A 41 -6.43 4.75 -11.54
C ASP A 41 -5.64 4.13 -10.38
N PHE A 42 -6.32 3.44 -9.47
CA PHE A 42 -5.68 2.88 -8.29
C PHE A 42 -4.99 1.55 -8.62
N PRO A 43 -3.76 1.30 -8.14
CA PRO A 43 -2.98 0.09 -8.43
C PRO A 43 -3.52 -1.12 -7.65
N LEU A 44 -4.76 -1.49 -7.93
CA LEU A 44 -5.47 -2.59 -7.34
C LEU A 44 -5.09 -3.88 -8.08
N ILE A 45 -4.42 -4.79 -7.40
CA ILE A 45 -4.14 -6.12 -7.93
C ILE A 45 -5.34 -7.00 -7.57
N LYS A 46 -6.16 -7.29 -8.59
CA LYS A 46 -7.27 -8.24 -8.47
C LYS A 46 -6.74 -9.66 -8.60
N LEU A 47 -6.45 -10.30 -7.47
CA LEU A 47 -6.01 -11.69 -7.41
C LEU A 47 -7.18 -12.68 -7.63
N SER A 48 -8.43 -12.26 -7.32
CA SER A 48 -9.65 -13.05 -7.60
C SER A 48 -10.91 -12.17 -7.55
N THR A 49 -12.10 -12.72 -7.84
CA THR A 49 -13.40 -12.02 -7.81
C THR A 49 -13.69 -11.30 -6.49
N ARG A 50 -13.12 -11.76 -5.38
CA ARG A 50 -13.30 -11.16 -4.03
C ARG A 50 -12.00 -10.76 -3.34
N CYS A 51 -10.83 -11.03 -3.94
CA CYS A 51 -9.54 -10.73 -3.33
C CYS A 51 -8.89 -9.55 -4.04
N TYR A 52 -9.02 -8.38 -3.40
CA TYR A 52 -8.36 -7.16 -3.80
C TYR A 52 -7.16 -6.93 -2.90
N ARG A 53 -5.96 -6.87 -3.47
CA ARG A 53 -4.75 -6.53 -2.74
C ARG A 53 -4.03 -5.41 -3.46
N VAL A 54 -3.29 -4.63 -2.70
CA VAL A 54 -2.48 -3.54 -3.20
C VAL A 54 -1.08 -3.78 -2.73
N GLU A 55 -0.13 -3.84 -3.64
CA GLU A 55 1.26 -3.88 -3.22
C GLU A 55 1.65 -2.53 -2.62
N ARG A 56 2.30 -2.53 -1.46
CA ARG A 56 2.82 -1.31 -0.82
C ARG A 56 3.68 -0.48 -1.79
N GLY A 57 4.52 -1.13 -2.59
CA GLY A 57 5.34 -0.46 -3.61
C GLY A 57 4.49 0.26 -4.66
N ALA A 58 3.52 -0.44 -5.24
CA ALA A 58 2.58 0.15 -6.20
C ALA A 58 1.75 1.30 -5.60
N LEU A 59 1.31 1.19 -4.34
CA LEU A 59 0.62 2.28 -3.62
C LEU A 59 1.50 3.52 -3.49
N MET A 60 2.77 3.36 -3.12
CA MET A 60 3.71 4.49 -3.01
C MET A 60 4.03 5.10 -4.37
N GLN A 61 4.16 4.29 -5.43
CA GLN A 61 4.31 4.79 -6.80
C GLN A 61 3.08 5.60 -7.25
N TRP A 62 1.88 5.10 -6.95
CA TRP A 62 0.64 5.82 -7.23
C TRP A 62 0.55 7.14 -6.47
N LEU A 63 0.89 7.17 -5.18
CA LEU A 63 0.92 8.41 -4.39
C LEU A 63 1.91 9.44 -4.97
N GLN A 64 3.09 9.00 -5.39
CA GLN A 64 4.07 9.87 -6.03
C GLN A 64 3.57 10.45 -7.36
N ASN A 65 2.84 9.66 -8.14
CA ASN A 65 2.22 10.14 -9.38
C ASN A 65 1.06 11.10 -9.10
N PHE A 66 0.27 10.83 -8.04
CA PHE A 66 -0.83 11.67 -7.61
C PHE A 66 -0.38 13.05 -7.10
N GLN A 67 0.81 13.12 -6.49
CA GLN A 67 1.42 14.37 -5.99
C GLN A 67 2.02 15.26 -7.08
N LYS A 68 2.30 14.73 -8.28
CA LYS A 68 2.95 15.50 -9.37
C LYS A 68 1.97 16.24 -10.29
N SER A 69 0.66 16.11 -10.07
CA SER A 69 -0.37 16.74 -10.91
C SER A 69 -1.06 17.95 -10.26
N ASP A 70 -0.44 18.57 -9.25
CA ASP A 70 -0.85 19.87 -8.70
C ASP A 70 0.27 20.91 -8.88
#